data_AF-A0A1V5GNS8-F1
#
_entry.id   AF-A0A1V5GNS8-F1
#
_cell.length_a   1.000
_cell.length_b   1.000
_cell.length_c   1.000
_cell.angle_alpha   90.00
_cell.angle_beta   90.00
_cell.angle_gamma   90.00
#
_symmetry.space_group_name_H-M   'P 1'
#
loop_
_entity.id
_entity.type
_entity.pdbx_description
1 polymer ?
#
loop_
_entity_poly.entity_id
_entity_poly.type
_entity_poly.pdbx_seq_one_letter_code
_entity_poly.pdbx_strand_id
1 'polypeptide(L)'
;MANNEYTENDALRLLAEKTEGSRIENDTMIIPDEGLAVSIKLVKCQEHNGNFSSQVIFFMEHELFDQPLVESCAGIGKSADEAVGRAVENFCASVMLSVRSALKCDGDEYISTTLMGKEHIFHVPCFTGTMGMGGKFLGNADLWGIVKDVIPSYLGCKRTYWVKLFAAMVGDNITCEVRINGVVYHGLTELFRERLPLNGEKTEYGTYKAFVVLIQKEETYIPCPYKAEEVTGLTIAAIEKLKTVHDQESHSKALQDIFSSAPVESLGWEMVGLIPELYCMMVLNLNENDGLMYFKRESKETEYIKTSQLRSYDPIARGVYTYITQRKPSKEENLAVLGSSSLFNSVHKAILDGAKLDDLRCTDIMYSVGEDYKIY
;
A
#
# COMPACT_ATOMS: atom_id res chain seq x y z
N MET A 1 2.53 -42.46 -3.29
CA MET A 1 3.44 -41.32 -3.04
C MET A 1 2.75 -40.48 -1.99
N ALA A 2 3.38 -40.30 -0.83
CA ALA A 2 2.78 -39.52 0.25
C ALA A 2 2.66 -38.06 -0.21
N ASN A 3 1.44 -37.52 -0.21
CA ASN A 3 1.23 -36.07 -0.21
C ASN A 3 1.81 -35.56 1.12
N ASN A 4 3.08 -35.18 1.15
CA ASN A 4 3.55 -34.27 2.18
C ASN A 4 2.95 -32.91 1.82
N GLU A 5 1.79 -32.61 2.40
CA GLU A 5 1.25 -31.26 2.39
C GLU A 5 2.22 -30.38 3.17
N TYR A 6 2.98 -29.55 2.45
CA TYR A 6 3.82 -28.54 3.07
C TYR A 6 2.91 -27.53 3.78
N THR A 7 3.13 -27.32 5.07
CA THR A 7 2.22 -26.51 5.90
C THR A 7 2.75 -25.10 6.10
N GLU A 8 1.89 -24.19 6.55
CA GLU A 8 2.30 -22.87 7.05
C GLU A 8 3.34 -23.00 8.16
N ASN A 9 3.23 -24.01 9.03
CA ASN A 9 4.20 -24.24 10.09
C ASN A 9 5.61 -24.58 9.56
N ASP A 10 5.70 -25.25 8.42
CA ASP A 10 7.00 -25.61 7.83
C ASP A 10 7.69 -24.37 7.23
N ALA A 11 6.93 -23.52 6.56
CA ALA A 11 7.44 -22.24 6.05
C ALA A 11 7.89 -21.30 7.18
N LEU A 12 7.16 -21.28 8.29
CA LEU A 12 7.48 -20.44 9.46
C LEU A 12 8.75 -20.95 10.17
N ARG A 13 8.89 -22.27 10.32
CA ARG A 13 10.13 -22.89 10.85
C ARG A 13 11.33 -22.57 9.99
N LEU A 14 11.21 -22.70 8.68
CA LEU A 14 12.29 -22.38 7.77
C LEU A 14 12.69 -20.89 7.84
N LEU A 15 11.71 -20.00 7.99
CA LEU A 15 11.98 -18.58 8.21
C LEU A 15 12.76 -18.36 9.51
N ALA A 16 12.36 -19.01 10.60
CA ALA A 16 13.03 -18.92 11.89
C ALA A 16 14.48 -19.46 11.85
N GLU A 17 14.69 -20.61 11.20
CA GLU A 17 16.03 -21.19 10.99
C GLU A 17 16.98 -20.25 10.23
N LYS A 18 16.44 -19.46 9.30
CA LYS A 18 17.20 -18.47 8.52
C LYS A 18 17.31 -17.10 9.19
N THR A 19 16.67 -16.90 10.34
CA THR A 19 16.60 -15.60 11.02
C THR A 19 17.21 -15.69 12.42
N GLU A 20 18.47 -15.26 12.53
CA GLU A 20 19.19 -15.25 13.81
C GLU A 20 18.47 -14.40 14.88
N GLY A 21 18.44 -14.93 16.11
CA GLY A 21 17.79 -14.30 17.26
C GLY A 21 16.27 -14.51 17.30
N SER A 22 15.71 -15.27 16.36
CA SER A 22 14.28 -15.54 16.30
C SER A 22 13.85 -16.75 17.13
N ARG A 23 12.57 -16.79 17.49
CA ARG A 23 11.87 -17.96 18.05
C ARG A 23 10.42 -17.96 17.60
N ILE A 24 9.76 -19.11 17.67
CA ILE A 24 8.34 -19.24 17.31
C ILE A 24 7.49 -19.27 18.57
N GLU A 25 6.46 -18.42 18.63
CA GLU A 25 5.43 -18.39 19.65
C GLU A 25 4.05 -18.24 18.98
N ASN A 26 3.10 -19.12 19.29
CA ASN A 26 1.70 -19.03 18.80
C ASN A 26 1.59 -18.73 17.29
N ASP A 27 2.19 -19.59 16.45
CA ASP A 27 2.18 -19.48 14.98
C ASP A 27 2.76 -18.16 14.43
N THR A 28 3.60 -17.50 15.23
CA THR A 28 4.30 -16.26 14.88
C THR A 28 5.79 -16.40 15.18
N MET A 29 6.64 -15.99 14.24
CA MET A 29 8.07 -15.84 14.51
C MET A 29 8.31 -14.47 15.15
N ILE A 30 8.99 -14.45 16.29
CA ILE A 30 9.34 -13.23 17.02
C ILE A 30 10.86 -13.07 17.03
N ILE A 31 11.34 -11.84 16.83
CA ILE A 31 12.73 -11.42 17.03
C ILE A 31 12.75 -10.42 18.19
N PRO A 32 12.92 -10.88 19.45
CA PRO A 32 12.67 -10.06 20.63
C PRO A 32 13.53 -8.79 20.70
N ASP A 33 14.82 -8.92 20.39
CA ASP A 33 15.79 -7.81 20.45
C ASP A 33 15.50 -6.70 19.42
N GLU A 34 14.65 -6.99 18.44
CA GLU A 34 14.27 -6.06 17.37
C GLU A 34 12.78 -5.70 17.43
N GLY A 35 12.03 -6.20 18.43
CA GLY A 35 10.59 -5.94 18.53
C GLY A 35 9.76 -6.41 17.32
N LEU A 36 10.31 -7.31 16.49
CA LEU A 36 9.68 -7.76 15.25
C LEU A 36 8.86 -9.03 15.47
N ALA A 37 7.67 -9.05 14.88
CA ALA A 37 6.84 -10.25 14.78
C ALA A 37 6.49 -10.51 13.31
N VAL A 38 6.57 -11.78 12.88
CA VAL A 38 6.23 -12.21 11.52
C VAL A 38 5.29 -13.40 11.58
N SER A 39 4.09 -13.24 11.06
CA SER A 39 3.17 -14.34 10.76
C SER A 39 3.12 -14.57 9.25
N ILE A 40 2.69 -15.75 8.84
CA ILE A 40 2.65 -16.11 7.43
C ILE A 40 1.35 -16.80 7.04
N LYS A 41 1.03 -16.74 5.75
CA LYS A 41 -0.07 -17.46 5.14
C LYS A 41 0.40 -18.14 3.85
N LEU A 42 0.23 -19.45 3.75
CA LEU A 42 0.52 -20.20 2.53
C LEU A 42 -0.72 -20.14 1.63
N VAL A 43 -0.64 -19.30 0.60
CA VAL A 43 -1.80 -19.05 -0.28
C VAL A 43 -2.02 -20.21 -1.24
N LYS A 44 -0.93 -20.70 -1.82
CA LYS A 44 -0.98 -21.67 -2.91
C LYS A 44 0.33 -22.42 -3.05
N CYS A 45 0.26 -23.72 -3.26
CA CYS A 45 1.35 -24.54 -3.78
C CYS A 45 0.78 -25.44 -4.87
N GLN A 46 1.29 -25.35 -6.10
CA GLN A 46 0.76 -26.06 -7.26
C GLN A 46 1.87 -26.68 -8.09
N GLU A 47 1.63 -27.91 -8.54
CA GLU A 47 2.47 -28.60 -9.52
C GLU A 47 2.01 -28.28 -10.94
N HIS A 48 2.96 -27.97 -11.82
CA HIS A 48 2.76 -27.83 -13.25
C HIS A 48 3.97 -28.38 -14.01
N ASN A 49 3.74 -29.38 -14.87
CA ASN A 49 4.77 -30.04 -15.68
C ASN A 49 6.01 -30.49 -14.88
N GLY A 50 5.80 -31.07 -13.68
CA GLY A 50 6.87 -31.54 -12.81
C GLY A 50 7.64 -30.45 -12.04
N ASN A 51 7.22 -29.19 -12.13
CA ASN A 51 7.70 -28.10 -11.28
C ASN A 51 6.61 -27.67 -10.30
N PHE A 52 7.01 -27.29 -9.10
CA PHE A 52 6.13 -26.73 -8.08
C PHE A 52 6.30 -25.22 -8.03
N SER A 53 5.19 -24.51 -7.89
CA SER A 53 5.16 -23.07 -7.64
C SER A 53 4.41 -22.81 -6.33
N SER A 54 4.98 -21.95 -5.49
CA SER A 54 4.38 -21.54 -4.22
C SER A 54 4.20 -20.03 -4.15
N GLN A 55 3.21 -19.60 -3.38
CA GLN A 55 3.02 -18.22 -2.98
C GLN A 55 2.79 -18.15 -1.48
N VAL A 56 3.67 -17.44 -0.76
CA VAL A 56 3.58 -17.22 0.68
C VAL A 56 3.38 -15.72 0.91
N ILE A 57 2.43 -15.37 1.76
CA ILE A 57 2.25 -13.99 2.24
C ILE A 57 2.86 -13.90 3.63
N PHE A 58 3.70 -12.89 3.84
CA PHE A 58 4.32 -12.56 5.11
C PHE A 58 3.68 -11.29 5.66
N PHE A 59 3.34 -11.30 6.94
CA PHE A 59 2.82 -10.16 7.68
C PHE A 59 3.83 -9.83 8.78
N MET A 60 4.44 -8.66 8.70
CA MET A 60 5.45 -8.22 9.65
C MET A 60 4.94 -7.02 10.46
N GLU A 61 5.06 -7.12 11.77
CA GLU A 61 4.61 -6.13 12.74
C GLU A 61 5.80 -5.57 13.52
N HIS A 62 5.73 -4.26 13.80
CA HIS A 62 6.69 -3.52 14.61
C HIS A 62 6.01 -2.28 15.18
N GLU A 63 6.45 -1.77 16.33
CA GLU A 63 5.88 -0.57 16.96
C GLU A 63 6.06 0.73 16.14
N LEU A 64 7.05 0.73 15.23
CA LEU A 64 7.31 1.84 14.31
C LEU A 64 6.42 1.80 13.07
N PHE A 65 5.70 0.71 12.82
CA PHE A 65 4.87 0.56 11.64
C PHE A 65 3.45 1.01 11.94
N ASP A 66 2.91 1.88 11.09
CA ASP A 66 1.54 2.38 11.22
C ASP A 66 0.49 1.30 10.85
N GLN A 67 0.94 0.26 10.15
CA GLN A 67 0.17 -0.92 9.75
C GLN A 67 1.14 -2.08 9.51
N PRO A 68 0.70 -3.35 9.55
CA PRO A 68 1.56 -4.48 9.21
C PRO A 68 2.14 -4.34 7.80
N LEU A 69 3.44 -4.61 7.66
CA LEU A 69 4.07 -4.75 6.35
C LEU A 69 3.66 -6.10 5.78
N VAL A 70 2.98 -6.08 4.64
CA VAL A 70 2.52 -7.28 3.94
C VAL A 70 3.27 -7.43 2.63
N GLU A 71 3.95 -8.55 2.45
CA GLU A 71 4.60 -8.90 1.18
C GLU A 71 4.25 -10.32 0.76
N SER A 72 3.94 -10.49 -0.52
CA SER A 72 3.80 -11.80 -1.14
C SER A 72 5.09 -12.17 -1.87
N CYS A 73 5.69 -13.30 -1.49
CA CYS A 73 6.84 -13.87 -2.20
C CYS A 73 6.45 -15.19 -2.87
N ALA A 74 6.92 -15.35 -4.11
CA ALA A 74 6.77 -16.57 -4.87
C ALA A 74 8.08 -17.35 -4.91
N GLY A 75 7.96 -18.67 -5.03
CA GLY A 75 9.10 -19.56 -5.25
C GLY A 75 8.72 -20.69 -6.19
N ILE A 76 9.68 -21.16 -6.98
CA ILE A 76 9.51 -22.24 -7.96
C ILE A 76 10.58 -23.27 -7.69
N GLY A 77 10.23 -24.55 -7.55
CA GLY A 77 11.16 -25.64 -7.24
C GLY A 77 10.77 -26.96 -7.90
N LYS A 78 11.60 -27.99 -7.75
CA LYS A 78 11.32 -29.36 -8.22
C LYS A 78 10.46 -30.16 -7.23
N SER A 79 10.23 -29.62 -6.04
CA SER A 79 9.32 -30.14 -5.02
C SER A 79 8.55 -28.98 -4.35
N ALA A 80 7.47 -29.30 -3.64
CA ALA A 80 6.75 -28.32 -2.82
C ALA A 80 7.68 -27.63 -1.81
N ASP A 81 8.51 -28.42 -1.11
CA ASP A 81 9.49 -27.92 -0.14
C ASP A 81 10.47 -26.93 -0.75
N GLU A 82 10.99 -27.24 -1.95
CA GLU A 82 11.91 -26.34 -2.65
C GLU A 82 11.20 -25.06 -3.12
N ALA A 83 9.97 -25.19 -3.61
CA ALA A 83 9.17 -24.05 -4.04
C ALA A 83 8.85 -23.11 -2.87
N VAL A 84 8.46 -23.63 -1.72
CA VAL A 84 8.19 -22.81 -0.52
C VAL A 84 9.48 -22.27 0.08
N GLY A 85 10.54 -23.09 0.13
CA GLY A 85 11.84 -22.66 0.62
C GLY A 85 12.41 -21.48 -0.15
N ARG A 86 12.26 -21.47 -1.48
CA ARG A 86 12.65 -20.33 -2.33
C ARG A 86 11.78 -19.09 -2.09
N ALA A 87 10.49 -19.24 -1.76
CA ALA A 87 9.65 -18.10 -1.37
C ALA A 87 10.12 -17.47 -0.05
N VAL A 88 10.50 -18.30 0.94
CA VAL A 88 11.08 -17.85 2.21
C VAL A 88 12.44 -17.18 1.99
N GLU A 89 13.32 -17.78 1.19
CA GLU A 89 14.61 -17.17 0.83
C GLU A 89 14.42 -15.82 0.15
N ASN A 90 13.39 -15.70 -0.68
CA ASN A 90 13.05 -14.45 -1.34
C ASN A 90 12.65 -13.36 -0.35
N PHE A 91 11.80 -13.70 0.62
CA PHE A 91 11.45 -12.79 1.70
C PHE A 91 12.67 -12.40 2.55
N CYS A 92 13.52 -13.36 2.93
CA CYS A 92 14.74 -13.11 3.70
C CYS A 92 15.69 -12.13 2.99
N ALA A 93 15.99 -12.39 1.71
CA ALA A 93 16.98 -11.64 0.94
C ALA A 93 16.51 -10.24 0.53
N SER A 94 15.20 -9.98 0.52
CA SER A 94 14.63 -8.69 0.15
C SER A 94 14.06 -7.95 1.36
N VAL A 95 12.93 -8.40 1.90
CA VAL A 95 12.17 -7.66 2.92
C VAL A 95 12.83 -7.72 4.28
N MET A 96 13.10 -8.92 4.82
CA MET A 96 13.66 -9.08 6.17
C MET A 96 14.98 -8.33 6.31
N LEU A 97 15.89 -8.50 5.36
CA LEU A 97 17.17 -7.81 5.35
C LEU A 97 17.02 -6.27 5.32
N SER A 98 16.08 -5.75 4.52
CA SER A 98 15.84 -4.30 4.44
C SER A 98 15.24 -3.73 5.72
N VAL A 99 14.29 -4.45 6.35
CA VAL A 99 13.68 -4.01 7.60
C VAL A 99 14.70 -4.01 8.73
N ARG A 100 15.45 -5.10 8.91
CA ARG A 100 16.50 -5.18 9.95
C ARG A 100 17.59 -4.13 9.74
N SER A 101 17.95 -3.87 8.47
CA SER A 101 18.85 -2.77 8.10
C SER A 101 18.30 -1.43 8.56
N ALA A 102 17.04 -1.10 8.26
CA ALA A 102 16.44 0.17 8.68
C ALA A 102 16.31 0.33 10.19
N LEU A 103 16.00 -0.75 10.92
CA LEU A 103 15.87 -0.70 12.39
C LEU A 103 17.21 -0.52 13.11
N LYS A 104 18.31 -0.98 12.51
CA LYS A 104 19.65 -0.96 13.13
C LYS A 104 20.59 0.09 12.56
N CYS A 105 20.23 0.73 11.44
CA CYS A 105 21.15 1.60 10.73
C CYS A 105 21.45 2.85 11.56
N ASP A 106 22.74 3.10 11.71
CA ASP A 106 23.36 4.25 12.39
C ASP A 106 23.98 5.23 11.37
N GLY A 107 23.65 5.07 10.09
CA GLY A 107 24.16 5.91 9.01
C GLY A 107 23.67 7.36 9.07
N ASP A 108 24.25 8.21 8.22
CA ASP A 108 23.94 9.65 8.16
C ASP A 108 23.23 10.07 6.86
N GLU A 109 22.69 9.11 6.10
CA GLU A 109 21.90 9.42 4.90
C GLU A 109 20.44 9.67 5.27
N TYR A 110 19.94 10.84 4.85
CA TYR A 110 18.58 11.29 5.14
C TYR A 110 17.89 11.81 3.89
N ILE A 111 16.58 11.62 3.85
CA ILE A 111 15.69 12.28 2.90
C ILE A 111 14.76 13.21 3.69
N SER A 112 14.61 14.45 3.23
CA SER A 112 13.63 15.38 3.79
C SER A 112 12.53 15.72 2.79
N THR A 113 11.36 16.03 3.33
CA THR A 113 10.22 16.57 2.59
C THR A 113 9.50 17.58 3.46
N THR A 114 8.68 18.44 2.85
CA THR A 114 7.85 19.41 3.56
C THR A 114 6.40 19.17 3.24
N LEU A 115 5.58 18.97 4.27
CA LEU A 115 4.14 18.81 4.15
C LEU A 115 3.47 19.79 5.12
N MET A 116 2.57 20.64 4.61
CA MET A 116 1.89 21.68 5.40
C MET A 116 2.84 22.59 6.19
N GLY A 117 3.97 22.96 5.57
CA GLY A 117 5.00 23.81 6.19
C GLY A 117 5.81 23.12 7.29
N LYS A 118 5.65 21.82 7.49
CA LYS A 118 6.42 21.03 8.46
C LYS A 118 7.41 20.14 7.74
N GLU A 119 8.63 20.11 8.25
CA GLU A 119 9.67 19.25 7.75
C GLU A 119 9.49 17.82 8.30
N HIS A 120 9.67 16.84 7.43
CA HIS A 120 9.70 15.42 7.77
C HIS A 120 11.02 14.85 7.29
N ILE A 121 11.81 14.27 8.20
CA ILE A 121 13.14 13.73 7.89
C ILE A 121 13.11 12.22 8.10
N PHE A 122 13.54 11.47 7.09
CA PHE A 122 13.56 10.02 7.08
C PHE A 122 14.99 9.50 6.96
N HIS A 123 15.30 8.48 7.74
CA HIS A 123 16.53 7.73 7.64
C HIS A 123 16.50 6.85 6.38
N VAL A 124 17.57 6.92 5.57
CA VAL A 124 17.78 6.00 4.44
C VAL A 124 18.68 4.86 4.91
N PRO A 125 18.23 3.60 4.81
CA PRO A 125 18.97 2.49 5.39
C PRO A 125 20.30 2.28 4.67
N CYS A 126 21.31 1.93 5.46
CA CYS A 126 22.69 1.67 5.05
C CYS A 126 22.78 0.58 3.97
N PHE A 127 21.80 -0.32 3.95
CA PHE A 127 21.68 -1.40 3.01
C PHE A 127 20.24 -1.56 2.54
N THR A 128 20.05 -1.76 1.23
CA THR A 128 18.78 -2.07 0.60
C THR A 128 18.77 -3.51 0.08
N GLY A 129 17.72 -4.26 0.42
CA GLY A 129 17.57 -5.64 -0.05
C GLY A 129 17.30 -5.67 -1.54
N THR A 130 18.24 -6.19 -2.31
CA THR A 130 18.11 -6.38 -3.75
C THR A 130 18.19 -7.86 -4.11
N MET A 131 17.30 -8.29 -5.01
CA MET A 131 17.28 -9.63 -5.55
C MET A 131 17.12 -9.57 -7.07
N GLY A 132 17.95 -10.33 -7.78
CA GLY A 132 17.73 -10.67 -9.18
C GLY A 132 17.53 -12.18 -9.36
N MET A 133 16.63 -12.59 -10.23
CA MET A 133 16.43 -13.98 -10.63
C MET A 133 16.38 -14.12 -12.15
N GLY A 134 16.91 -15.22 -12.68
CA GLY A 134 16.87 -15.51 -14.12
C GLY A 134 17.81 -14.62 -14.95
N GLY A 135 17.30 -14.13 -16.06
CA GLY A 135 18.00 -13.28 -17.00
C GLY A 135 18.50 -11.96 -16.40
N LYS A 136 19.73 -11.56 -16.75
CA LYS A 136 20.38 -10.36 -16.20
C LYS A 136 20.13 -9.09 -17.02
N PHE A 137 18.87 -8.80 -17.35
CA PHE A 137 18.52 -7.70 -18.26
C PHE A 137 18.81 -6.29 -17.71
N LEU A 138 19.01 -6.15 -16.39
CA LEU A 138 19.42 -4.90 -15.73
C LEU A 138 20.86 -4.93 -15.18
N GLY A 139 21.62 -6.01 -15.41
CA GLY A 139 22.97 -6.13 -14.85
C GLY A 139 23.02 -5.91 -13.34
N ASN A 140 23.80 -4.92 -12.90
CA ASN A 140 23.96 -4.49 -11.50
C ASN A 140 23.26 -3.13 -11.23
N ALA A 141 22.13 -2.86 -11.88
CA ALA A 141 21.41 -1.60 -11.71
C ALA A 141 21.04 -1.33 -10.25
N ASP A 142 21.34 -0.12 -9.77
CA ASP A 142 20.82 0.40 -8.52
C ASP A 142 19.37 0.84 -8.73
N LEU A 143 18.43 -0.04 -8.40
CA LEU A 143 17.00 0.28 -8.54
C LEU A 143 16.58 1.45 -7.67
N TRP A 144 17.13 1.58 -6.45
CA TRP A 144 16.79 2.68 -5.55
C TRP A 144 17.24 4.01 -6.14
N GLY A 145 18.45 4.05 -6.69
CA GLY A 145 19.01 5.22 -7.38
C GLY A 145 18.14 5.78 -8.52
N ILE A 146 17.25 4.97 -9.11
CA ILE A 146 16.35 5.38 -10.21
C ILE A 146 15.23 6.32 -9.73
N VAL A 147 14.74 6.11 -8.52
CA VAL A 147 13.54 6.81 -7.99
C VAL A 147 13.85 7.67 -6.77
N LYS A 148 15.03 7.54 -6.14
CA LYS A 148 15.34 8.21 -4.87
C LYS A 148 15.12 9.73 -4.88
N ASP A 149 15.25 10.38 -6.04
CA ASP A 149 15.03 11.80 -6.25
C ASP A 149 13.55 12.21 -6.20
N VAL A 150 12.63 11.31 -6.57
CA VAL A 150 11.18 11.59 -6.63
C VAL A 150 10.42 11.09 -5.40
N ILE A 151 10.96 10.11 -4.68
CA ILE A 151 10.35 9.55 -3.46
C ILE A 151 9.99 10.60 -2.40
N PRO A 152 10.77 11.67 -2.14
CA PRO A 152 10.40 12.68 -1.14
C PRO A 152 8.99 13.27 -1.34
N SER A 153 8.50 13.34 -2.59
CA SER A 153 7.15 13.84 -2.91
C SER A 153 6.00 12.90 -2.49
N TYR A 154 6.32 11.65 -2.15
CA TYR A 154 5.37 10.64 -1.66
C TYR A 154 5.46 10.44 -0.13
N LEU A 155 6.45 11.05 0.53
CA LEU A 155 6.63 10.97 1.97
C LEU A 155 5.82 12.07 2.67
N GLY A 156 5.27 11.76 3.83
CA GLY A 156 4.39 12.64 4.58
C GLY A 156 4.35 12.26 6.05
N CYS A 157 3.15 12.15 6.63
CA CYS A 157 3.01 12.02 8.07
C CYS A 157 3.19 10.60 8.62
N LYS A 158 3.31 9.56 7.78
CA LYS A 158 3.50 8.17 8.25
C LYS A 158 4.88 8.00 8.88
N ARG A 159 4.98 7.22 9.96
CA ARG A 159 6.23 6.99 10.69
C ARG A 159 7.21 6.16 9.88
N THR A 160 6.69 5.19 9.13
CA THR A 160 7.49 4.30 8.30
C THR A 160 6.93 4.23 6.88
N TYR A 161 7.82 4.33 5.90
CA TYR A 161 7.53 4.08 4.50
C TYR A 161 8.36 2.91 3.99
N TRP A 162 7.75 1.95 3.30
CA TRP A 162 8.48 0.92 2.56
C TRP A 162 8.19 1.01 1.07
N VAL A 163 9.26 1.12 0.30
CA VAL A 163 9.25 1.24 -1.16
C VAL A 163 9.70 -0.07 -1.77
N LYS A 164 8.82 -0.70 -2.55
CA LYS A 164 9.14 -1.87 -3.38
C LYS A 164 9.30 -1.44 -4.82
N LEU A 165 10.41 -1.82 -5.42
CA LEU A 165 10.71 -1.63 -6.83
C LEU A 165 10.79 -3.01 -7.48
N PHE A 166 9.98 -3.26 -8.50
CA PHE A 166 9.95 -4.54 -9.18
C PHE A 166 9.98 -4.36 -10.69
N ALA A 167 10.85 -5.11 -11.35
CA ALA A 167 10.92 -5.20 -12.80
C ALA A 167 11.00 -6.68 -13.20
N ALA A 168 10.21 -7.07 -14.19
CA ALA A 168 10.23 -8.41 -14.78
C ALA A 168 10.31 -8.30 -16.30
N MET A 169 11.17 -9.10 -16.93
CA MET A 169 11.25 -9.23 -18.38
C MET A 169 10.89 -10.66 -18.78
N VAL A 170 9.95 -10.78 -19.72
CA VAL A 170 9.55 -12.07 -20.32
C VAL A 170 9.54 -11.91 -21.84
N GLY A 171 10.55 -12.46 -22.51
CA GLY A 171 10.79 -12.17 -23.92
C GLY A 171 11.03 -10.67 -24.13
N ASP A 172 10.10 -10.01 -24.82
CA ASP A 172 10.15 -8.57 -25.13
C ASP A 172 9.29 -7.71 -24.20
N ASN A 173 8.53 -8.33 -23.30
CA ASN A 173 7.61 -7.62 -22.43
C ASN A 173 8.29 -7.30 -21.10
N ILE A 174 8.31 -6.01 -20.74
CA ILE A 174 8.73 -5.55 -19.42
C ILE A 174 7.53 -5.14 -18.58
N THR A 175 7.40 -5.77 -17.41
CA THR A 175 6.44 -5.40 -16.39
C THR A 175 7.18 -4.71 -15.27
N CYS A 176 6.68 -3.56 -14.84
CA CYS A 176 7.25 -2.79 -13.74
C CYS A 176 6.17 -2.51 -12.72
N GLU A 177 6.56 -2.39 -11.46
CA GLU A 177 5.69 -2.03 -10.36
C GLU A 177 6.50 -1.31 -9.29
N VAL A 178 6.05 -0.12 -8.90
CA VAL A 178 6.53 0.57 -7.71
C VAL A 178 5.41 0.62 -6.69
N ARG A 179 5.67 0.12 -5.48
CA ARG A 179 4.74 0.20 -4.36
C ARG A 179 5.30 1.03 -3.23
N ILE A 180 4.45 1.81 -2.59
CA ILE A 180 4.72 2.45 -1.31
C ILE A 180 3.70 1.94 -0.31
N ASN A 181 4.16 1.41 0.81
CA ASN A 181 3.33 0.81 1.85
C ASN A 181 2.37 -0.29 1.34
N GLY A 182 2.77 -1.00 0.27
CA GLY A 182 1.98 -2.06 -0.36
C GLY A 182 1.01 -1.61 -1.47
N VAL A 183 0.82 -0.30 -1.65
CA VAL A 183 -0.04 0.29 -2.70
C VAL A 183 0.77 0.57 -3.95
N VAL A 184 0.25 0.24 -5.13
CA VAL A 184 0.89 0.54 -6.43
C VAL A 184 0.68 2.01 -6.78
N TYR A 185 1.76 2.71 -7.12
CA TYR A 185 1.68 4.09 -7.60
C TYR A 185 1.97 4.09 -9.10
N HIS A 186 0.95 4.37 -9.91
CA HIS A 186 1.00 4.22 -11.36
C HIS A 186 1.95 5.22 -12.00
N GLY A 187 1.88 6.49 -11.61
CA GLY A 187 2.78 7.53 -12.13
C GLY A 187 4.24 7.24 -11.77
N LEU A 188 4.48 6.81 -10.53
CA LEU A 188 5.82 6.39 -10.10
C LEU A 188 6.31 5.12 -10.82
N THR A 189 5.40 4.18 -11.12
CA THR A 189 5.70 2.95 -11.87
C THR A 189 6.09 3.24 -13.31
N GLU A 190 5.39 4.17 -13.96
CA GLU A 190 5.71 4.61 -15.32
C GLU A 190 7.08 5.29 -15.38
N LEU A 191 7.33 6.23 -14.46
CA LEU A 191 8.63 6.89 -14.33
C LEU A 191 9.77 5.90 -14.06
N PHE A 192 9.55 4.92 -13.18
CA PHE A 192 10.52 3.86 -12.93
C PHE A 192 10.82 3.06 -14.20
N ARG A 193 9.78 2.64 -14.93
CA ARG A 193 9.91 1.90 -16.20
C ARG A 193 10.72 2.69 -17.24
N GLU A 194 10.42 3.98 -17.41
CA GLU A 194 11.10 4.85 -18.38
C GLU A 194 12.58 5.05 -18.08
N ARG A 195 12.95 5.03 -16.79
CA ARG A 195 14.33 5.24 -16.33
C ARG A 195 15.14 3.94 -16.18
N LEU A 196 14.56 2.76 -16.48
CA LEU A 196 15.29 1.50 -16.35
C LEU A 196 16.45 1.41 -17.35
N PRO A 197 17.67 1.08 -16.91
CA PRO A 197 18.83 0.93 -17.78
C PRO A 197 18.80 -0.46 -18.44
N LEU A 198 17.97 -0.61 -19.47
CA LEU A 198 17.84 -1.85 -20.24
C LEU A 198 19.13 -2.13 -21.00
N ASN A 199 19.98 -2.97 -20.41
CA ASN A 199 21.35 -3.21 -20.86
C ASN A 199 21.60 -4.65 -21.32
N GLY A 200 20.65 -5.56 -21.13
CA GLY A 200 20.85 -6.99 -21.40
C GLY A 200 20.25 -7.48 -22.72
N GLU A 201 20.76 -8.64 -23.16
CA GLU A 201 20.15 -9.44 -24.20
C GLU A 201 18.74 -9.87 -23.78
N LYS A 202 17.84 -10.03 -24.76
CA LYS A 202 16.49 -10.57 -24.54
C LYS A 202 16.61 -11.89 -23.77
N THR A 203 15.84 -12.03 -22.70
CA THR A 203 15.87 -13.23 -21.86
C THR A 203 14.51 -13.91 -21.86
N GLU A 204 14.48 -15.24 -21.76
CA GLU A 204 13.22 -15.98 -21.64
C GLU A 204 12.44 -15.54 -20.40
N TYR A 205 13.14 -15.27 -19.30
CA TYR A 205 12.57 -14.76 -18.06
C TYR A 205 13.67 -14.16 -17.16
N GLY A 206 13.44 -12.97 -16.62
CA GLY A 206 14.26 -12.39 -15.57
C GLY A 206 13.46 -11.46 -14.68
N THR A 207 13.82 -11.34 -13.39
CA THR A 207 13.21 -10.39 -12.46
C THR A 207 14.25 -9.71 -11.59
N TYR A 208 13.95 -8.47 -11.22
CA TYR A 208 14.70 -7.70 -10.25
C TYR A 208 13.71 -7.09 -9.25
N LYS A 209 14.08 -7.14 -7.97
CA LYS A 209 13.34 -6.56 -6.87
C LYS A 209 14.28 -5.80 -5.95
N ALA A 210 13.91 -4.59 -5.56
CA ALA A 210 14.51 -3.87 -4.44
C ALA A 210 13.44 -3.53 -3.41
N PHE A 211 13.84 -3.52 -2.15
CA PHE A 211 13.01 -3.11 -1.03
C PHE A 211 13.78 -2.11 -0.17
N VAL A 212 13.15 -0.97 0.15
CA VAL A 212 13.75 0.12 0.93
C VAL A 212 12.78 0.49 2.04
N VAL A 213 13.26 0.57 3.28
CA VAL A 213 12.44 0.94 4.44
C VAL A 213 12.99 2.23 5.02
N LEU A 214 12.17 3.27 5.04
CA LEU A 214 12.48 4.61 5.52
C LEU A 214 11.75 4.83 6.83
N ILE A 215 12.48 5.19 7.88
CA ILE A 215 11.92 5.45 9.22
C ILE A 215 12.09 6.92 9.53
N GLN A 216 11.01 7.58 9.93
CA GLN A 216 11.04 9.00 10.27
C GLN A 216 11.80 9.24 11.57
N LYS A 217 12.62 10.30 11.59
CA LYS A 217 13.28 10.81 12.78
C LYS A 217 12.25 11.29 13.81
N GLU A 218 12.44 10.89 15.07
CA GLU A 218 11.53 11.20 16.18
C GLU A 218 11.34 12.71 16.36
N GLU A 219 12.37 13.53 16.10
CA GLU A 219 12.31 14.99 16.25
C GLU A 219 11.37 15.67 15.26
N THR A 220 11.06 15.00 14.14
CA THR A 220 10.13 15.50 13.11
C THR A 220 8.83 14.71 13.05
N TYR A 221 8.72 13.63 13.84
CA TYR A 221 7.55 12.77 13.85
C TYR A 221 6.43 13.40 14.67
N ILE A 222 5.21 13.34 14.13
CA ILE A 222 3.99 13.78 14.82
C ILE A 222 3.14 12.53 15.05
N PRO A 223 2.89 12.14 16.31
CA PRO A 223 2.04 11.01 16.61
C PRO A 223 0.62 11.17 16.06
N CYS A 224 0.13 10.12 15.40
CA CYS A 224 -1.24 10.08 14.91
C CYS A 224 -2.24 9.88 16.07
N PRO A 225 -3.34 10.65 16.12
CA PRO A 225 -4.32 10.56 17.21
C PRO A 225 -5.31 9.38 17.06
N TYR A 226 -5.19 8.57 16.00
CA TYR A 226 -6.09 7.44 15.72
C TYR A 226 -5.33 6.24 15.15
N LYS A 227 -5.94 5.06 15.23
CA LYS A 227 -5.39 3.82 14.66
C LYS A 227 -6.01 3.46 13.32
N ALA A 228 -5.28 2.73 12.49
CA ALA A 228 -5.75 2.31 11.17
C ALA A 228 -7.01 1.42 11.25
N GLU A 229 -7.11 0.56 12.25
CA GLU A 229 -8.26 -0.33 12.48
C GLU A 229 -9.50 0.46 12.90
N GLU A 230 -9.30 1.52 13.70
CA GLU A 230 -10.36 2.42 14.12
C GLU A 230 -10.95 3.16 12.92
N VAL A 231 -10.10 3.74 12.06
CA VAL A 231 -10.54 4.41 10.83
C VAL A 231 -11.28 3.43 9.91
N THR A 232 -10.77 2.21 9.75
CA THR A 232 -11.43 1.16 8.95
C THR A 232 -12.85 0.87 9.47
N GLY A 233 -13.02 0.75 10.79
CA GLY A 233 -14.33 0.53 11.43
C GLY A 233 -15.26 1.73 11.28
N LEU A 234 -14.74 2.95 11.47
CA LEU A 234 -15.49 4.19 11.27
C LEU A 234 -15.96 4.35 9.82
N THR A 235 -15.13 3.99 8.84
CA THR A 235 -15.52 4.00 7.43
C THR A 235 -16.68 3.05 7.14
N ILE A 236 -16.65 1.82 7.66
CA ILE A 236 -17.75 0.86 7.51
C ILE A 236 -19.05 1.44 8.10
N ALA A 237 -18.98 2.02 9.30
CA ALA A 237 -20.13 2.65 9.95
C ALA A 237 -20.66 3.87 9.16
N ALA A 238 -19.77 4.64 8.56
CA ALA A 238 -20.13 5.78 7.72
C ALA A 238 -20.87 5.35 6.45
N ILE A 239 -20.44 4.28 5.78
CA ILE A 239 -21.13 3.73 4.61
C ILE A 239 -22.56 3.29 4.98
N GLU A 240 -22.75 2.64 6.13
CA GLU A 240 -24.09 2.26 6.60
C GLU A 240 -25.00 3.47 6.82
N LYS A 241 -24.46 4.61 7.24
CA LYS A 241 -25.23 5.87 7.33
C LYS A 241 -25.60 6.40 5.94
N LEU A 242 -24.66 6.44 5.01
CA LEU A 242 -24.89 6.94 3.64
C LEU A 242 -25.96 6.14 2.89
N LYS A 243 -26.10 4.84 3.17
CA LYS A 243 -27.16 3.99 2.61
C LYS A 243 -28.59 4.42 2.97
N THR A 244 -28.74 5.13 4.08
CA THR A 244 -30.05 5.58 4.59
C THR A 244 -30.45 6.97 4.09
N VAL A 245 -29.63 7.57 3.22
CA VAL A 245 -29.89 8.89 2.65
C VAL A 245 -30.95 8.78 1.56
N HIS A 246 -32.00 9.59 1.68
CA HIS A 246 -33.13 9.61 0.74
C HIS A 246 -33.47 11.03 0.25
N ASP A 247 -32.94 12.05 0.93
CA ASP A 247 -33.18 13.47 0.66
C ASP A 247 -32.02 14.33 1.19
N GLN A 248 -32.10 15.65 0.99
CA GLN A 248 -31.07 16.59 1.38
C GLN A 248 -30.91 16.73 2.91
N GLU A 249 -31.99 16.53 3.68
CA GLU A 249 -31.96 16.64 5.14
C GLU A 249 -31.23 15.44 5.77
N SER A 250 -31.63 14.23 5.37
CA SER A 250 -30.97 12.97 5.75
C SER A 250 -29.51 12.94 5.29
N HIS A 251 -29.20 13.48 4.11
CA HIS A 251 -27.81 13.63 3.64
C HIS A 251 -26.99 14.53 4.56
N SER A 252 -27.49 15.73 4.86
CA SER A 252 -26.79 16.70 5.72
C SER A 252 -26.54 16.12 7.12
N LYS A 253 -27.53 15.42 7.68
CA LYS A 253 -27.42 14.72 8.96
C LYS A 253 -26.40 13.59 8.91
N ALA A 254 -26.42 12.77 7.85
CA ALA A 254 -25.45 11.68 7.69
C ALA A 254 -24.01 12.21 7.64
N LEU A 255 -23.75 13.28 6.88
CA LEU A 255 -22.43 13.91 6.83
C LEU A 255 -22.00 14.48 8.19
N GLN A 256 -22.91 15.13 8.92
CA GLN A 256 -22.61 15.64 10.25
C GLN A 256 -22.29 14.52 11.25
N ASP A 257 -23.04 13.43 11.21
CA ASP A 257 -22.82 12.25 12.05
C ASP A 257 -21.45 11.59 11.75
N ILE A 258 -21.10 11.48 10.46
CA ILE A 258 -19.80 10.94 10.01
C ILE A 258 -18.66 11.85 10.46
N PHE A 259 -18.81 13.15 10.29
CA PHE A 259 -17.81 14.13 10.73
C PHE A 259 -17.58 14.06 12.24
N SER A 260 -18.67 14.01 13.02
CA SER A 260 -18.63 14.06 14.49
C SER A 260 -18.23 12.73 15.15
N SER A 261 -18.22 11.62 14.40
CA SER A 261 -17.76 10.33 14.93
C SER A 261 -16.23 10.17 14.89
N ALA A 262 -15.54 11.03 14.15
CA ALA A 262 -14.09 10.99 14.06
C ALA A 262 -13.44 11.53 15.36
N PRO A 263 -12.35 10.91 15.84
CA PRO A 263 -11.64 11.35 17.05
C PRO A 263 -11.02 12.75 16.93
N VAL A 264 -10.80 13.24 15.71
CA VAL A 264 -10.32 14.59 15.42
C VAL A 264 -11.01 15.14 14.18
N GLU A 265 -11.23 16.46 14.14
CA GLU A 265 -11.94 17.14 13.04
C GLU A 265 -11.29 16.89 11.68
N SER A 266 -9.95 16.82 11.61
CA SER A 266 -9.23 16.58 10.36
C SER A 266 -9.61 15.24 9.72
N LEU A 267 -9.71 14.19 10.54
CA LEU A 267 -10.20 12.89 10.08
C LEU A 267 -11.68 12.95 9.71
N GLY A 268 -12.48 13.74 10.43
CA GLY A 268 -13.88 13.98 10.08
C GLY A 268 -14.03 14.55 8.66
N TRP A 269 -13.22 15.55 8.30
CA TRP A 269 -13.17 16.12 6.95
C TRP A 269 -12.76 15.09 5.88
N GLU A 270 -11.71 14.33 6.17
CA GLU A 270 -11.21 13.27 5.27
C GLU A 270 -12.27 12.18 5.05
N MET A 271 -12.98 11.77 6.11
CA MET A 271 -14.02 10.75 6.02
C MET A 271 -15.21 11.21 5.17
N VAL A 272 -15.76 12.41 5.43
CA VAL A 272 -16.89 12.91 4.64
C VAL A 272 -16.51 13.17 3.19
N GLY A 273 -15.26 13.56 2.94
CA GLY A 273 -14.75 13.86 1.61
C GLY A 273 -14.36 12.64 0.79
N LEU A 274 -13.70 11.64 1.40
CA LEU A 274 -13.07 10.53 0.68
C LEU A 274 -13.96 9.29 0.61
N ILE A 275 -14.80 9.01 1.61
CA ILE A 275 -15.58 7.76 1.65
C ILE A 275 -16.51 7.62 0.43
N PRO A 276 -17.34 8.61 0.07
CA PRO A 276 -18.20 8.49 -1.10
C PRO A 276 -17.41 8.33 -2.40
N GLU A 277 -16.29 9.04 -2.53
CA GLU A 277 -15.47 9.05 -3.74
C GLU A 277 -14.72 7.72 -3.94
N LEU A 278 -14.08 7.21 -2.88
CA LEU A 278 -13.43 5.89 -2.90
C LEU A 278 -14.44 4.77 -3.12
N TYR A 279 -15.63 4.87 -2.53
CA TYR A 279 -16.74 3.94 -2.82
C TYR A 279 -17.13 3.96 -4.29
N CYS A 280 -17.27 5.15 -4.87
CA CYS A 280 -17.57 5.32 -6.29
C CYS A 280 -16.49 4.70 -7.18
N MET A 281 -15.21 4.99 -6.92
CA MET A 281 -14.11 4.42 -7.69
C MET A 281 -14.11 2.89 -7.65
N MET A 282 -14.33 2.29 -6.48
CA MET A 282 -14.36 0.83 -6.34
C MET A 282 -15.56 0.19 -7.07
N VAL A 283 -16.76 0.76 -6.96
CA VAL A 283 -17.95 0.20 -7.62
C VAL A 283 -17.89 0.36 -9.13
N LEU A 284 -17.34 1.47 -9.63
CA LEU A 284 -17.21 1.75 -11.06
C LEU A 284 -15.89 1.25 -11.66
N ASN A 285 -15.01 0.66 -10.86
CA ASN A 285 -13.68 0.20 -11.25
C ASN A 285 -12.86 1.28 -11.99
N LEU A 286 -12.86 2.49 -11.43
CA LEU A 286 -12.10 3.62 -11.96
C LEU A 286 -10.68 3.57 -11.42
N ASN A 287 -9.70 3.75 -12.31
CA ASN A 287 -8.31 3.89 -11.89
C ASN A 287 -8.09 5.25 -11.23
N GLU A 288 -7.33 5.24 -10.14
CA GLU A 288 -6.84 6.42 -9.44
C GLU A 288 -5.51 6.90 -10.01
N ASN A 289 -5.28 8.19 -9.89
CA ASN A 289 -3.95 8.76 -9.98
C ASN A 289 -3.28 8.72 -8.60
N ASP A 290 -1.98 8.98 -8.56
CA ASP A 290 -1.19 8.98 -7.32
C ASP A 290 -1.56 10.14 -6.36
N GLY A 291 -2.39 11.09 -6.80
CA GLY A 291 -2.63 12.38 -6.17
C GLY A 291 -4.02 12.57 -5.57
N LEU A 292 -4.10 13.56 -4.69
CA LEU A 292 -5.35 14.12 -4.17
C LEU A 292 -5.19 15.62 -3.94
N MET A 293 -6.31 16.31 -3.87
CA MET A 293 -6.36 17.73 -3.57
C MET A 293 -7.28 17.97 -2.38
N TYR A 294 -6.91 18.92 -1.54
CA TYR A 294 -7.85 19.48 -0.57
C TYR A 294 -8.00 20.98 -0.76
N PHE A 295 -9.21 21.46 -0.53
CA PHE A 295 -9.60 22.86 -0.69
C PHE A 295 -10.05 23.43 0.66
N LYS A 296 -9.39 24.49 1.13
CA LYS A 296 -9.77 25.21 2.33
C LYS A 296 -10.93 26.16 2.05
N ARG A 297 -12.04 26.00 2.78
CA ARG A 297 -13.32 26.64 2.45
C ARG A 297 -13.33 28.16 2.56
N GLU A 298 -12.59 28.74 3.50
CA GLU A 298 -12.63 30.18 3.78
C GLU A 298 -11.56 30.93 2.98
N SER A 299 -10.32 30.46 3.04
CA SER A 299 -9.18 31.05 2.31
C SER A 299 -9.24 30.75 0.80
N LYS A 300 -9.96 29.71 0.40
CA LYS A 300 -10.03 29.20 -0.99
C LYS A 300 -8.68 28.71 -1.52
N GLU A 301 -7.76 28.38 -0.62
CA GLU A 301 -6.50 27.75 -0.98
C GLU A 301 -6.73 26.28 -1.37
N THR A 302 -6.02 25.84 -2.41
CA THR A 302 -6.02 24.44 -2.83
C THR A 302 -4.60 23.92 -2.72
N GLU A 303 -4.46 22.75 -2.10
CA GLU A 303 -3.18 22.08 -1.92
C GLU A 303 -3.23 20.71 -2.61
N TYR A 304 -2.13 20.35 -3.27
CA TYR A 304 -1.96 19.05 -3.94
C TYR A 304 -1.00 18.18 -3.12
N ILE A 305 -1.41 16.94 -2.84
CA ILE A 305 -0.58 15.97 -2.12
C ILE A 305 -0.69 14.59 -2.79
N LYS A 306 0.20 13.67 -2.44
CA LYS A 306 0.08 12.26 -2.82
C LYS A 306 -0.77 11.48 -1.81
N THR A 307 -1.46 10.46 -2.28
CA THR A 307 -2.29 9.58 -1.40
C THR A 307 -1.46 8.91 -0.30
N SER A 308 -0.19 8.60 -0.59
CA SER A 308 0.80 8.12 0.38
C SER A 308 1.09 9.09 1.53
N GLN A 309 0.95 10.39 1.32
CA GLN A 309 1.17 11.42 2.33
C GLN A 309 0.01 11.52 3.33
N LEU A 310 -1.18 11.08 2.92
CA LEU A 310 -2.37 11.04 3.77
C LEU A 310 -2.45 9.71 4.52
N ARG A 311 -2.40 9.76 5.84
CA ARG A 311 -2.39 8.57 6.69
C ARG A 311 -3.72 7.81 6.70
N SER A 312 -4.83 8.54 6.66
CA SER A 312 -6.19 7.96 6.68
C SER A 312 -6.62 7.35 5.34
N TYR A 313 -5.91 7.65 4.24
CA TYR A 313 -6.29 7.19 2.91
C TYR A 313 -6.40 5.66 2.82
N ASP A 314 -5.32 4.94 3.16
CA ASP A 314 -5.29 3.48 3.05
C ASP A 314 -6.31 2.80 4.00
N PRO A 315 -6.44 3.21 5.28
CA PRO A 315 -7.50 2.71 6.15
C PRO A 315 -8.92 2.96 5.65
N ILE A 316 -9.21 4.14 5.08
CA ILE A 316 -10.52 4.44 4.50
C ILE A 316 -10.77 3.54 3.28
N ALA A 317 -9.82 3.47 2.34
CA ALA A 317 -9.92 2.61 1.17
C ALA A 317 -10.15 1.14 1.56
N ARG A 318 -9.41 0.64 2.57
CA ARG A 318 -9.59 -0.70 3.12
C ARG A 318 -10.98 -0.90 3.74
N GLY A 319 -11.51 0.09 4.44
CA GLY A 319 -12.87 0.07 4.98
C GLY A 319 -13.93 -0.05 3.90
N VAL A 320 -13.81 0.74 2.83
CA VAL A 320 -14.67 0.65 1.64
C VAL A 320 -14.58 -0.74 0.99
N TYR A 321 -13.36 -1.23 0.72
CA TYR A 321 -13.13 -2.53 0.11
C TYR A 321 -13.74 -3.67 0.94
N THR A 322 -13.50 -3.63 2.26
CA THR A 322 -14.00 -4.61 3.22
C THR A 322 -15.52 -4.59 3.25
N TYR A 323 -16.13 -3.41 3.25
CA TYR A 323 -17.58 -3.27 3.18
C TYR A 323 -18.15 -3.94 1.92
N ILE A 324 -17.66 -3.56 0.73
CA ILE A 324 -18.17 -4.06 -0.55
C ILE A 324 -18.02 -5.59 -0.65
N THR A 325 -16.85 -6.11 -0.30
CA THR A 325 -16.53 -7.53 -0.46
C THR A 325 -17.24 -8.43 0.57
N GLN A 326 -17.38 -7.97 1.81
CA GLN A 326 -17.99 -8.77 2.88
C GLN A 326 -19.50 -8.61 2.96
N ARG A 327 -20.03 -7.39 2.78
CA ARG A 327 -21.47 -7.10 2.89
C ARG A 327 -22.23 -7.34 1.60
N LYS A 328 -21.57 -7.24 0.44
CA LYS A 328 -22.17 -7.43 -0.90
C LYS A 328 -23.47 -6.63 -1.07
N PRO A 329 -23.40 -5.30 -0.97
CA PRO A 329 -24.57 -4.43 -1.01
C PRO A 329 -25.38 -4.60 -2.30
N SER A 330 -26.70 -4.44 -2.20
CA SER A 330 -27.62 -4.47 -3.34
C SER A 330 -27.36 -3.30 -4.30
N LYS A 331 -27.97 -3.34 -5.49
CA LYS A 331 -27.86 -2.24 -6.44
C LYS A 331 -28.41 -0.93 -5.87
N GLU A 332 -29.54 -1.00 -5.17
CA GLU A 332 -30.20 0.13 -4.52
C GLU A 332 -29.32 0.72 -3.41
N GLU A 333 -28.72 -0.14 -2.57
CA GLU A 333 -27.79 0.28 -1.53
C GLU A 333 -26.54 0.96 -2.11
N ASN A 334 -25.99 0.41 -3.20
CA ASN A 334 -24.88 1.04 -3.92
C ASN A 334 -25.26 2.42 -4.44
N LEU A 335 -26.42 2.55 -5.10
CA LEU A 335 -26.89 3.83 -5.65
C LEU A 335 -27.10 4.89 -4.56
N ALA A 336 -27.54 4.50 -3.36
CA ALA A 336 -27.68 5.43 -2.24
C ALA A 336 -26.34 6.04 -1.82
N VAL A 337 -25.30 5.22 -1.68
CA VAL A 337 -23.95 5.70 -1.33
C VAL A 337 -23.35 6.52 -2.48
N LEU A 338 -23.48 6.04 -3.72
CA LEU A 338 -23.00 6.74 -4.92
C LEU A 338 -23.64 8.12 -5.10
N GLY A 339 -24.90 8.29 -4.70
CA GLY A 339 -25.60 9.58 -4.74
C GLY A 339 -24.93 10.67 -3.88
N SER A 340 -24.07 10.28 -2.94
CA SER A 340 -23.29 11.21 -2.10
C SER A 340 -21.92 11.57 -2.70
N SER A 341 -21.54 10.99 -3.84
CA SER A 341 -20.23 11.20 -4.50
C SER A 341 -20.31 12.25 -5.61
N SER A 342 -19.38 13.20 -5.56
CA SER A 342 -19.19 14.19 -6.63
C SER A 342 -18.56 13.57 -7.88
N LEU A 343 -17.70 12.56 -7.72
CA LEU A 343 -17.17 11.76 -8.82
C LEU A 343 -18.29 11.05 -9.56
N PHE A 344 -19.23 10.41 -8.86
CA PHE A 344 -20.37 9.73 -9.47
C PHE A 344 -21.19 10.69 -10.34
N ASN A 345 -21.46 11.90 -9.86
CA ASN A 345 -22.17 12.93 -10.63
C ASN A 345 -21.39 13.34 -11.90
N SER A 346 -20.07 13.45 -11.80
CA SER A 346 -19.20 13.80 -12.92
C SER A 346 -19.14 12.69 -13.97
N VAL A 347 -19.02 11.42 -13.53
CA VAL A 347 -19.04 10.25 -14.40
C VAL A 347 -20.40 10.09 -15.07
N HIS A 348 -21.49 10.23 -14.32
CA HIS A 348 -22.85 10.16 -14.86
C HIS A 348 -23.06 11.21 -15.95
N LYS A 349 -22.61 12.45 -15.72
CA LYS A 349 -22.65 13.51 -16.73
C LYS A 349 -21.83 13.17 -17.97
N ALA A 350 -20.59 12.71 -17.81
CA ALA A 350 -19.74 12.34 -18.94
C ALA A 350 -20.37 11.22 -19.80
N ILE A 351 -21.02 10.24 -19.16
CA ILE A 351 -21.74 9.17 -19.86
C ILE A 351 -22.95 9.73 -20.62
N LEU A 352 -23.72 10.65 -20.03
CA LEU A 352 -24.83 11.33 -20.72
C LEU A 352 -24.34 12.13 -21.93
N ASP A 353 -23.14 12.70 -21.85
CA ASP A 353 -22.48 13.44 -22.94
C ASP A 353 -21.80 12.51 -23.98
N GLY A 354 -21.92 11.18 -23.82
CA GLY A 354 -21.50 10.17 -24.81
C GLY A 354 -20.17 9.47 -24.54
N ALA A 355 -19.53 9.71 -23.38
CA ALA A 355 -18.33 8.99 -22.99
C ALA A 355 -18.65 7.52 -22.62
N LYS A 356 -17.68 6.62 -22.84
CA LYS A 356 -17.74 5.24 -22.34
C LYS A 356 -17.05 5.16 -20.99
N LEU A 357 -17.61 4.37 -20.07
CA LEU A 357 -17.04 4.19 -18.73
C LEU A 357 -15.57 3.71 -18.78
N ASP A 358 -15.25 2.78 -19.69
CA ASP A 358 -13.90 2.22 -19.84
C ASP A 358 -12.84 3.26 -20.25
N ASP A 359 -13.27 4.38 -20.85
CA ASP A 359 -12.41 5.49 -21.28
C ASP A 359 -12.23 6.54 -20.16
N LEU A 360 -13.04 6.48 -19.09
CA LEU A 360 -12.97 7.45 -18.00
C LEU A 360 -11.87 7.12 -17.00
N ARG A 361 -11.21 8.15 -16.49
CA ARG A 361 -10.19 8.07 -15.44
C ARG A 361 -10.48 9.12 -14.39
N CYS A 362 -10.24 8.80 -13.12
CA CYS A 362 -10.25 9.80 -12.06
C CYS A 362 -8.88 10.48 -12.05
N THR A 363 -8.84 11.80 -12.33
CA THR A 363 -7.57 12.53 -12.37
C THR A 363 -7.03 12.77 -10.97
N ASP A 364 -7.84 13.30 -10.06
CA ASP A 364 -7.52 13.48 -8.65
C ASP A 364 -8.83 13.57 -7.86
N ILE A 365 -8.86 13.03 -6.65
CA ILE A 365 -9.97 13.27 -5.72
C ILE A 365 -9.76 14.63 -5.08
N MET A 366 -10.81 15.46 -5.06
CA MET A 366 -10.81 16.73 -4.34
C MET A 366 -11.85 16.72 -3.23
N TYR A 367 -11.46 17.12 -2.01
CA TYR A 367 -12.38 17.31 -0.90
C TYR A 367 -12.17 18.66 -0.22
N SER A 368 -13.21 19.14 0.48
CA SER A 368 -13.16 20.42 1.17
C SER A 368 -12.91 20.25 2.66
N VAL A 369 -12.11 21.16 3.23
CA VAL A 369 -11.69 21.14 4.63
C VAL A 369 -11.88 22.51 5.29
N GLY A 370 -11.87 22.54 6.63
CA GLY A 370 -11.79 23.79 7.39
C GLY A 370 -10.39 24.41 7.37
N GLU A 371 -10.25 25.66 7.81
CA GLU A 371 -8.95 26.36 7.80
C GLU A 371 -7.90 25.73 8.72
N ASP A 372 -8.34 25.19 9.87
CA ASP A 372 -7.47 24.52 10.85
C ASP A 372 -7.15 23.07 10.49
N TYR A 373 -7.49 22.63 9.28
CA TYR A 373 -7.20 21.28 8.80
C TYR A 373 -5.70 20.98 8.82
N LYS A 374 -5.36 19.76 9.24
CA LYS A 374 -3.99 19.26 9.21
C LYS A 374 -3.96 17.75 8.99
N ILE A 375 -2.93 17.31 8.28
CA ILE A 375 -2.65 15.90 8.04
C ILE A 375 -1.85 15.36 9.23
N TYR A 376 -2.27 14.21 9.76
CA TYR A 376 -1.63 13.50 10.87
C TYR A 376 -0.93 12.22 10.42
#